data_AF-A0AAW2Q960-F1
#
_entry.id   AF-A0AAW2Q960-F1
#
_cell.length_a   1.000
_cell.length_b   1.000
_cell.length_c   1.000
_cell.angle_alpha   90.00
_cell.angle_beta   90.00
_cell.angle_gamma   90.00
#
_symmetry.space_group_name_H-M   'P 1'
#
loop_
_entity.id
_entity.type
_entity.pdbx_description
1 polymer ?
#
loop_
_entity_poly.entity_id
_entity_poly.type
_entity_poly.pdbx_seq_one_letter_code
_entity_poly.pdbx_strand_id
1 'polypeptide(L)'
;MHLAADCMSSIADILDDSDIGKEYGLTANLLSDFELLNQMHFDYNNGAYFDYGNHTEKVRLSWRLVEAAGNHPTRELVREVLEKPVLRLVPHIGYVSLFPFMSRLIPPDSWILEKQLDLISNTSTLWTNFGLRSLAKTSSIYMQRNTEHDPPYWRGPIWMNMNYMILSALNYYSEVDGPYRDRAKTIYNDLRNNLIRNVVRNYNETGYLWEQYDQKKGKGKGARLFTGWTSLTALIMAEAYAEC
;
A
#
# COMPACT_ATOMS: atom_id res chain seq x y z
N MET A 1 -14.46 -0.13 0.75
CA MET A 1 -15.93 -0.24 0.64
C MET A 1 -16.34 -1.09 -0.56
N HIS A 2 -15.82 -0.85 -1.76
CA HIS A 2 -16.14 -1.66 -2.96
C HIS A 2 -16.08 -3.18 -2.71
N LEU A 3 -14.90 -3.71 -2.34
CA LEU A 3 -14.72 -5.16 -2.07
C LEU A 3 -15.71 -5.73 -1.05
N ALA A 4 -16.11 -4.94 -0.04
CA ALA A 4 -17.07 -5.40 0.94
C ALA A 4 -18.49 -5.46 0.35
N ALA A 5 -18.90 -4.45 -0.41
CA ALA A 5 -20.18 -4.46 -1.10
C ALA A 5 -20.26 -5.60 -2.13
N ASP A 6 -19.18 -5.80 -2.89
CA ASP A 6 -19.08 -6.87 -3.87
C ASP A 6 -19.18 -8.26 -3.22
N CYS A 7 -18.39 -8.53 -2.18
CA CYS A 7 -18.50 -9.77 -1.41
C CYS A 7 -19.90 -9.99 -0.82
N MET A 8 -20.54 -8.94 -0.29
CA MET A 8 -21.88 -9.06 0.27
C MET A 8 -22.94 -9.30 -0.81
N SER A 9 -22.76 -8.76 -2.01
CA SER A 9 -23.60 -9.09 -3.17
C SER A 9 -23.48 -10.57 -3.51
N SER A 10 -22.25 -11.09 -3.64
CA SER A 10 -22.00 -12.51 -3.93
C SER A 10 -22.53 -13.45 -2.84
N ILE A 11 -22.43 -13.06 -1.57
CA ILE A 11 -23.01 -13.83 -0.46
C ILE A 11 -24.55 -13.83 -0.53
N ALA A 12 -25.17 -12.69 -0.83
CA ALA A 12 -26.63 -12.61 -0.96
C ALA A 12 -27.15 -13.46 -2.12
N ASP A 13 -26.42 -13.51 -3.24
CA ASP A 13 -26.74 -14.39 -4.37
C ASP A 13 -26.67 -15.89 -3.97
N ILE A 14 -25.72 -16.28 -3.14
CA ILE A 14 -25.62 -17.66 -2.61
C ILE A 14 -26.79 -18.00 -1.65
N LEU A 15 -27.30 -17.01 -0.95
CA LEU A 15 -28.38 -17.17 0.03
C LEU A 15 -29.78 -16.97 -0.56
N ASP A 16 -29.90 -16.74 -1.88
CA ASP A 16 -31.15 -16.40 -2.57
C ASP A 16 -31.87 -15.16 -1.97
N ASP A 17 -31.12 -14.21 -1.38
CA ASP A 17 -31.66 -12.97 -0.81
C ASP A 17 -31.60 -11.82 -1.82
N SER A 18 -32.56 -11.82 -2.74
CA SER A 18 -32.55 -10.95 -3.91
C SER A 18 -32.67 -9.44 -3.62
N ASP A 19 -33.32 -9.06 -2.50
CA ASP A 19 -33.54 -7.64 -2.19
C ASP A 19 -32.25 -7.01 -1.63
N ILE A 20 -31.59 -7.68 -0.68
CA ILE A 20 -30.33 -7.22 -0.08
C ILE A 20 -29.19 -7.32 -1.10
N GLY A 21 -29.14 -8.41 -1.89
CA GLY A 21 -28.14 -8.58 -2.94
C GLY A 21 -28.16 -7.45 -3.97
N LYS A 22 -29.35 -6.99 -4.35
CA LYS A 22 -29.49 -5.86 -5.28
C LYS A 22 -28.91 -4.55 -4.72
N GLU A 23 -29.12 -4.24 -3.44
CA GLU A 23 -28.58 -3.03 -2.83
C GLU A 23 -27.04 -3.05 -2.76
N TYR A 24 -26.47 -4.19 -2.39
CA TYR A 24 -25.02 -4.37 -2.37
C TYR A 24 -24.42 -4.34 -3.77
N GLY A 25 -25.06 -4.99 -4.75
CA GLY A 25 -24.62 -4.96 -6.15
C GLY A 25 -24.64 -3.55 -6.75
N LEU A 26 -25.68 -2.75 -6.48
CA LEU A 26 -25.72 -1.34 -6.89
C LEU A 26 -24.59 -0.52 -6.24
N THR A 27 -24.32 -0.77 -4.95
CA THR A 27 -23.22 -0.11 -4.23
C THR A 27 -21.86 -0.54 -4.78
N ALA A 28 -21.68 -1.82 -5.08
CA ALA A 28 -20.46 -2.36 -5.67
C ALA A 28 -20.17 -1.70 -7.03
N ASN A 29 -21.18 -1.62 -7.90
CA ASN A 29 -21.11 -0.97 -9.22
C ASN A 29 -20.76 0.52 -9.13
N LEU A 30 -21.38 1.25 -8.20
CA LEU A 30 -21.06 2.67 -7.99
C LEU A 30 -19.60 2.85 -7.55
N LEU A 31 -19.11 1.98 -6.67
CA LEU A 31 -17.75 2.09 -6.10
C LEU A 31 -16.66 1.49 -7.00
N SER A 32 -17.02 0.72 -8.03
CA SER A 32 -16.12 0.24 -9.09
C SER A 32 -16.15 1.11 -10.35
N ASP A 33 -16.97 2.16 -10.39
CA ASP A 33 -16.99 3.10 -11.52
C ASP A 33 -15.60 3.74 -11.67
N PHE A 34 -14.92 3.35 -12.75
CA PHE A 34 -13.53 3.71 -13.00
C PHE A 34 -13.36 5.20 -13.28
N GLU A 35 -14.32 5.83 -13.95
CA GLU A 35 -14.27 7.25 -14.28
C GLU A 35 -14.52 8.11 -13.04
N LEU A 36 -15.48 7.70 -12.21
CA LEU A 36 -15.74 8.36 -10.92
C LEU A 36 -14.52 8.23 -9.99
N LEU A 37 -13.91 7.05 -9.92
CA LEU A 37 -12.68 6.83 -9.16
C LEU A 37 -11.55 7.75 -9.64
N ASN A 38 -11.37 7.86 -10.96
CA ASN A 38 -10.35 8.73 -11.55
C ASN A 38 -10.62 10.20 -11.25
N GLN A 39 -11.86 10.65 -11.41
CA GLN A 39 -12.27 12.01 -11.12
C GLN A 39 -11.98 12.41 -9.67
N MET A 40 -12.16 11.49 -8.72
CA MET A 40 -12.01 11.79 -7.29
C MET A 40 -10.57 11.66 -6.78
N HIS A 41 -9.79 10.71 -7.30
CA HIS A 41 -8.56 10.28 -6.66
C HIS A 41 -7.33 10.25 -7.57
N PHE A 42 -7.49 10.29 -8.89
CA PHE A 42 -6.35 10.12 -9.80
C PHE A 42 -5.67 11.45 -10.13
N ASP A 43 -4.37 11.52 -9.87
CA ASP A 43 -3.54 12.64 -10.31
C ASP A 43 -2.85 12.30 -11.63
N TYR A 44 -3.29 12.98 -12.70
CA TYR A 44 -2.77 12.77 -14.06
C TYR A 44 -1.29 13.11 -14.23
N ASN A 45 -0.74 14.00 -13.39
CA ASN A 45 0.67 14.41 -13.50
C ASN A 45 1.61 13.30 -13.00
N ASN A 46 1.25 12.66 -11.90
CA ASN A 46 2.04 11.59 -11.29
C ASN A 46 1.62 10.20 -11.76
N GLY A 47 0.45 10.06 -12.38
CA GLY A 47 -0.12 8.77 -12.78
C GLY A 47 -0.46 7.89 -11.57
N ALA A 48 -0.88 8.48 -10.46
CA ALA A 48 -1.06 7.81 -9.18
C ALA A 48 -2.37 8.24 -8.50
N TYR A 49 -2.93 7.33 -7.71
CA TYR A 49 -4.09 7.65 -6.87
C TYR A 49 -3.65 8.24 -5.52
N PHE A 50 -4.38 9.24 -5.05
CA PHE A 50 -4.09 9.94 -3.81
C PHE A 50 -5.37 10.18 -2.98
N ASP A 51 -5.17 10.28 -1.67
CA ASP A 51 -6.17 10.84 -0.77
C ASP A 51 -6.36 12.34 -1.06
N TYR A 52 -7.53 12.88 -0.71
CA TYR A 52 -7.83 14.30 -0.83
C TYR A 52 -8.09 14.91 0.54
N GLY A 53 -7.57 16.10 0.82
CA GLY A 53 -7.82 16.78 2.08
C GLY A 53 -7.18 18.16 2.21
N ASN A 54 -7.42 18.80 3.34
CA ASN A 54 -6.82 20.09 3.68
C ASN A 54 -5.36 19.89 4.11
N HIS A 55 -4.42 20.04 3.18
CA HIS A 55 -3.04 19.55 3.32
C HIS A 55 -1.96 20.59 3.02
N THR A 56 -0.79 20.42 3.65
CA THR A 56 0.46 21.13 3.36
C THR A 56 1.66 20.21 3.58
N GLU A 57 2.57 20.19 2.61
CA GLU A 57 3.88 19.50 2.73
C GLU A 57 4.87 20.29 3.59
N LYS A 58 4.60 21.57 3.88
CA LYS A 58 5.50 22.43 4.64
C LYS A 58 5.25 22.30 6.13
N VAL A 59 5.57 21.13 6.65
CA VAL A 59 5.54 20.83 8.09
C VAL A 59 6.86 20.21 8.53
N ARG A 60 7.23 20.43 9.78
CA ARG A 60 8.41 19.78 10.38
C ARG A 60 8.20 19.53 11.87
N LEU A 61 9.01 18.65 12.44
CA LEU A 61 9.13 18.52 13.88
C LEU A 61 10.24 19.47 14.37
N SER A 62 9.96 20.23 15.43
CA SER A 62 10.89 21.20 16.01
C SER A 62 10.85 21.11 17.53
N TRP A 63 12.02 21.15 18.18
CA TRP A 63 12.12 21.17 19.63
C TRP A 63 11.72 22.55 20.16
N ARG A 64 10.72 22.58 21.04
CA ARG A 64 10.31 23.80 21.75
C ARG A 64 10.43 23.62 23.26
N LEU A 65 10.77 24.71 23.93
CA LEU A 65 10.71 24.79 25.38
C LEU A 65 9.26 25.04 25.78
N VAL A 66 8.74 24.22 26.67
CA VAL A 66 7.39 24.35 27.23
C VAL A 66 7.55 24.66 28.71
N GLU A 67 7.11 25.85 29.12
CA GLU A 67 7.07 26.25 30.51
C GLU A 67 5.75 25.76 31.12
N ALA A 68 5.82 24.73 31.96
CA ALA A 68 4.69 24.34 32.80
C ALA A 68 4.70 25.21 34.06
N ALA A 69 3.55 25.82 34.41
CA ALA A 69 3.43 26.71 35.56
C ALA A 69 3.95 26.03 36.85
N GLY A 70 5.08 26.52 37.37
CA GLY A 70 5.70 26.04 38.61
C GLY A 70 6.76 24.94 38.49
N ASN A 71 7.05 24.42 37.29
CA ASN A 71 8.06 23.37 37.06
C ASN A 71 9.24 23.86 36.20
N HIS A 72 10.35 23.10 36.24
CA HIS A 72 11.47 23.30 35.33
C HIS A 72 11.04 23.16 33.86
N PRO A 73 11.54 24.02 32.96
CA PRO A 73 11.15 23.98 31.55
C PRO A 73 11.51 22.64 30.92
N THR A 74 10.54 22.00 30.27
CA THR A 74 10.73 20.76 29.52
C THR A 74 10.92 21.06 28.03
N ARG A 75 11.63 20.18 27.34
CA ARG A 75 11.74 20.21 25.87
C ARG A 75 10.77 19.22 25.28
N GLU A 76 9.94 19.68 24.35
CA GLU A 76 8.98 18.85 23.64
C GLU A 76 9.19 18.97 22.13
N LEU A 77 9.09 17.84 21.43
CA LEU A 77 9.15 17.80 19.98
C LEU A 77 7.75 18.05 19.41
N VAL A 78 7.51 19.26 18.91
CA VAL A 78 6.20 19.68 18.41
C VAL A 78 6.18 19.79 16.89
N ARG A 79 5.01 19.55 16.29
CA ARG A 79 4.78 19.80 14.86
C ARG A 79 4.63 21.30 14.62
N GLU A 80 5.47 21.81 13.75
CA GLU A 80 5.40 23.18 13.24
C GLU A 80 4.84 23.19 11.82
N VAL A 81 3.88 24.07 11.57
CA VAL A 81 3.27 24.29 10.25
C VAL A 81 3.87 25.57 9.67
N LEU A 82 4.54 25.45 8.52
CA LEU A 82 5.28 26.53 7.88
C LEU A 82 4.50 27.19 6.74
N GLU A 83 3.46 26.53 6.22
CA GLU A 83 2.56 27.04 5.19
C GLU A 83 1.12 26.64 5.52
N LYS A 84 0.17 27.55 5.29
CA LYS A 84 -1.26 27.28 5.50
C LYS A 84 -1.70 26.11 4.59
N PRO A 85 -2.37 25.08 5.12
CA PRO A 85 -2.91 24.00 4.30
C PRO A 85 -4.02 24.50 3.38
N VAL A 86 -4.19 23.81 2.25
CA VAL A 86 -5.31 24.02 1.34
C VAL A 86 -5.87 22.68 0.90
N LEU A 87 -7.10 22.65 0.40
CA LEU A 87 -7.70 21.45 -0.17
C LEU A 87 -6.95 21.02 -1.43
N ARG A 88 -6.37 19.81 -1.42
CA ARG A 88 -5.62 19.22 -2.53
C ARG A 88 -5.48 17.70 -2.35
N LEU A 89 -5.01 17.03 -3.41
CA LEU A 89 -4.51 15.66 -3.30
C LEU A 89 -3.24 15.61 -2.44
N VAL A 90 -3.13 14.59 -1.59
CA VAL A 90 -2.00 14.35 -0.68
C VAL A 90 -0.92 13.55 -1.44
N PRO A 91 0.23 14.16 -1.79
CA PRO A 91 1.14 13.61 -2.80
C PRO A 91 2.09 12.56 -2.21
N HIS A 92 1.54 11.46 -1.72
CA HIS A 92 2.30 10.40 -1.05
C HIS A 92 2.11 9.07 -1.76
N ILE A 93 2.99 8.78 -2.72
CA ILE A 93 3.02 7.50 -3.42
C ILE A 93 3.46 6.41 -2.44
N GLY A 94 2.61 5.40 -2.25
CA GLY A 94 2.85 4.28 -1.35
C GLY A 94 1.80 3.18 -1.56
N TYR A 95 1.65 2.29 -0.59
CA TYR A 95 0.63 1.23 -0.70
C TYR A 95 -0.78 1.77 -0.91
N VAL A 96 -1.14 2.91 -0.29
CA VAL A 96 -2.45 3.56 -0.45
C VAL A 96 -2.73 3.88 -1.92
N SER A 97 -1.76 4.42 -2.64
CA SER A 97 -1.88 4.73 -4.07
C SER A 97 -2.14 3.51 -4.95
N LEU A 98 -1.83 2.30 -4.46
CA LEU A 98 -1.97 1.06 -5.20
C LEU A 98 -3.29 0.33 -4.87
N PHE A 99 -4.18 0.87 -4.03
CA PHE A 99 -5.43 0.18 -3.68
C PHE A 99 -6.33 -0.12 -4.89
N PRO A 100 -6.53 0.80 -5.85
CA PRO A 100 -7.25 0.50 -7.08
C PRO A 100 -6.64 -0.67 -7.87
N PHE A 101 -5.31 -0.71 -7.96
CA PHE A 101 -4.57 -1.82 -8.59
C PHE A 101 -4.76 -3.14 -7.81
N MET A 102 -4.57 -3.12 -6.49
CA MET A 102 -4.73 -4.30 -5.61
C MET A 102 -6.15 -4.85 -5.63
N SER A 103 -7.14 -4.00 -5.86
CA SER A 103 -8.56 -4.37 -5.94
C SER A 103 -9.01 -4.71 -7.37
N ARG A 104 -8.07 -4.74 -8.34
CA ARG A 104 -8.33 -5.06 -9.76
C ARG A 104 -9.37 -4.15 -10.43
N LEU A 105 -9.54 -2.92 -9.92
CA LEU A 105 -10.51 -1.94 -10.43
C LEU A 105 -10.03 -1.22 -11.70
N ILE A 106 -8.78 -1.42 -12.11
CA ILE A 106 -8.21 -0.78 -13.30
C ILE A 106 -8.44 -1.69 -14.51
N PRO A 107 -9.09 -1.23 -15.59
CA PRO A 107 -9.27 -2.04 -16.80
C PRO A 107 -7.91 -2.52 -17.38
N PRO A 108 -7.81 -3.78 -17.87
CA PRO A 108 -6.55 -4.33 -18.39
C PRO A 108 -5.94 -3.59 -19.59
N ASP A 109 -6.76 -2.87 -20.35
CA ASP A 109 -6.39 -2.06 -21.52
C ASP A 109 -6.13 -0.59 -21.20
N SER A 110 -6.39 -0.16 -19.96
CA SER A 110 -6.20 1.23 -19.55
C SER A 110 -4.73 1.60 -19.45
N TRP A 111 -4.34 2.74 -20.04
CA TRP A 111 -3.00 3.32 -19.88
C TRP A 111 -2.64 3.61 -18.41
N ILE A 112 -3.64 3.74 -17.52
CA ILE A 112 -3.41 3.92 -16.09
C ILE A 112 -2.80 2.65 -15.48
N LEU A 113 -3.12 1.46 -16.00
CA LEU A 113 -2.49 0.20 -15.59
C LEU A 113 -0.98 0.24 -15.85
N GLU A 114 -0.57 0.74 -17.02
CA GLU A 114 0.85 0.95 -17.34
C GLU A 114 1.55 1.83 -16.30
N LYS A 115 0.89 2.92 -15.88
CA LYS A 115 1.43 3.80 -14.85
C LYS A 115 1.53 3.12 -13.50
N GLN A 116 0.58 2.26 -13.12
CA GLN A 116 0.73 1.47 -11.90
C GLN A 116 1.90 0.50 -11.98
N LEU A 117 2.10 -0.17 -13.13
CA LEU A 117 3.26 -1.04 -13.34
C LEU A 117 4.57 -0.24 -13.34
N ASP A 118 4.61 0.99 -13.88
CA ASP A 118 5.75 1.92 -13.78
C ASP A 118 6.08 2.21 -12.32
N LEU A 119 5.08 2.59 -11.50
CA LEU A 119 5.26 2.91 -10.09
C LEU A 119 5.77 1.70 -9.28
N ILE A 120 5.15 0.53 -9.48
CA ILE A 120 5.52 -0.72 -8.80
C ILE A 120 6.96 -1.10 -9.13
N SER A 121 7.32 -1.10 -10.41
CA SER A 121 8.65 -1.54 -10.89
C SER A 121 9.77 -0.51 -10.69
N ASN A 122 9.47 0.68 -10.19
CA ASN A 122 10.45 1.75 -10.05
C ASN A 122 11.44 1.50 -8.90
N THR A 123 12.67 1.13 -9.25
CA THR A 123 13.81 0.85 -8.35
C THR A 123 14.30 2.07 -7.57
N SER A 124 14.01 3.28 -8.06
CA SER A 124 14.37 4.53 -7.40
C SER A 124 13.36 4.94 -6.32
N THR A 125 12.13 4.41 -6.35
CA THR A 125 11.04 4.82 -5.44
C THR A 125 10.52 3.68 -4.57
N LEU A 126 9.71 2.76 -5.10
CA LEU A 126 9.02 1.70 -4.34
C LEU A 126 9.78 0.38 -4.35
N TRP A 127 10.38 0.01 -5.49
CA TRP A 127 10.96 -1.33 -5.66
C TRP A 127 12.25 -1.53 -4.87
N THR A 128 12.40 -2.73 -4.31
CA THR A 128 13.61 -3.21 -3.64
C THR A 128 13.86 -4.68 -3.96
N ASN A 129 15.07 -5.17 -3.69
CA ASN A 129 15.42 -6.60 -3.80
C ASN A 129 14.81 -7.47 -2.68
N PHE A 130 13.92 -6.93 -1.86
CA PHE A 130 13.33 -7.57 -0.69
C PHE A 130 11.80 -7.48 -0.66
N GLY A 131 11.18 -6.84 -1.66
CA GLY A 131 9.75 -6.48 -1.71
C GLY A 131 9.52 -4.97 -1.95
N LEU A 132 8.26 -4.55 -2.04
CA LEU A 132 7.91 -3.14 -2.23
C LEU A 132 7.87 -2.37 -0.91
N ARG A 133 8.39 -1.14 -0.92
CA ARG A 133 8.31 -0.20 0.22
C ARG A 133 6.87 0.21 0.49
N SER A 134 6.52 0.40 1.77
CA SER A 134 5.23 0.99 2.16
C SER A 134 5.02 2.42 1.67
N LEU A 135 6.11 3.17 1.50
CA LEU A 135 6.09 4.54 1.04
C LEU A 135 7.30 4.82 0.13
N ALA A 136 7.07 5.53 -0.96
CA ALA A 136 8.09 5.89 -1.93
C ALA A 136 9.16 6.81 -1.32
N LYS A 137 10.41 6.66 -1.79
CA LYS A 137 11.54 7.51 -1.39
C LYS A 137 11.36 9.00 -1.73
N THR A 138 10.44 9.31 -2.64
CA THR A 138 10.08 10.67 -3.05
C THR A 138 9.15 11.38 -2.07
N SER A 139 8.49 10.66 -1.16
CA SER A 139 7.63 11.27 -0.15
C SER A 139 8.45 12.06 0.87
N SER A 140 7.98 13.26 1.23
CA SER A 140 8.58 14.12 2.26
C SER A 140 8.66 13.46 3.63
N ILE A 141 7.76 12.50 3.92
CA ILE A 141 7.72 11.76 5.19
C ILE A 141 8.38 10.38 5.11
N TYR A 142 9.07 10.04 4.00
CA TYR A 142 9.81 8.79 3.88
C TYR A 142 10.84 8.63 5.01
N MET A 143 10.72 7.54 5.76
CA MET A 143 11.53 7.20 6.94
C MET A 143 11.56 8.29 8.03
N GLN A 144 10.60 9.23 8.02
CA GLN A 144 10.45 10.23 9.07
C GLN A 144 9.64 9.68 10.24
N ARG A 145 10.09 9.97 11.47
CA ARG A 145 9.34 9.68 12.70
C ARG A 145 8.09 10.55 12.79
N ASN A 146 7.08 10.10 13.53
CA ASN A 146 5.85 10.87 13.73
C ASN A 146 5.92 11.77 14.97
N THR A 147 6.53 11.27 16.03
CA THR A 147 6.81 11.98 17.28
C THR A 147 8.25 11.65 17.72
N GLU A 148 8.65 12.08 18.92
CA GLU A 148 9.93 11.65 19.50
C GLU A 148 10.04 10.13 19.61
N HIS A 149 8.96 9.46 20.02
CA HIS A 149 8.91 8.05 20.39
C HIS A 149 8.30 7.14 19.32
N ASP A 150 7.69 7.71 18.27
CA ASP A 150 7.05 6.95 17.18
C ASP A 150 7.95 6.89 15.94
N PRO A 151 8.79 5.84 15.78
CA PRO A 151 9.64 5.68 14.60
C PRO A 151 8.80 5.44 13.32
N PRO A 152 9.40 5.56 12.13
CA PRO A 152 8.72 5.25 10.87
C PRO A 152 8.30 3.77 10.83
N TYR A 153 7.00 3.53 10.56
CA TYR A 153 6.43 2.18 10.53
C TYR A 153 5.89 1.83 9.14
N TRP A 154 4.87 2.55 8.67
CA TRP A 154 4.34 2.48 7.29
C TRP A 154 4.96 3.53 6.35
N ARG A 155 6.17 4.01 6.68
CA ARG A 155 6.87 5.09 5.96
C ARG A 155 8.13 4.60 5.24
N GLY A 156 8.14 3.37 4.76
CA GLY A 156 9.29 2.80 4.04
C GLY A 156 9.51 1.31 4.20
N PRO A 157 9.36 0.71 5.40
CA PRO A 157 9.46 -0.74 5.60
C PRO A 157 8.52 -1.55 4.69
N ILE A 158 8.88 -2.81 4.48
CA ILE A 158 8.20 -3.75 3.57
C ILE A 158 7.29 -4.65 4.39
N TRP A 159 6.03 -4.76 3.97
CA TRP A 159 4.99 -5.52 4.67
C TRP A 159 4.40 -6.61 3.79
N MET A 160 4.24 -7.81 4.35
CA MET A 160 3.87 -8.98 3.56
C MET A 160 2.41 -8.95 3.10
N ASN A 161 1.47 -8.51 3.95
CA ASN A 161 0.05 -8.38 3.59
C ASN A 161 -0.17 -7.53 2.33
N MET A 162 0.45 -6.34 2.26
CA MET A 162 0.30 -5.45 1.11
C MET A 162 1.00 -6.01 -0.12
N ASN A 163 2.19 -6.60 0.04
CA ASN A 163 2.89 -7.25 -1.07
C ASN A 163 2.13 -8.47 -1.61
N TYR A 164 1.43 -9.22 -0.76
CA TYR A 164 0.56 -10.33 -1.17
C TYR A 164 -0.59 -9.83 -2.06
N MET A 165 -1.28 -8.75 -1.66
CA MET A 165 -2.34 -8.14 -2.47
C MET A 165 -1.82 -7.63 -3.82
N ILE A 166 -0.63 -7.03 -3.84
CA ILE A 166 0.00 -6.56 -5.08
C ILE A 166 0.39 -7.74 -5.98
N LEU A 167 0.94 -8.83 -5.43
CA LEU A 167 1.22 -10.05 -6.19
C LEU A 167 -0.05 -10.69 -6.74
N SER A 168 -1.14 -10.73 -5.96
CA SER A 168 -2.44 -11.23 -6.40
C SER A 168 -2.95 -10.46 -7.62
N ALA A 169 -2.88 -9.13 -7.58
CA ALA A 169 -3.27 -8.29 -8.72
C ALA A 169 -2.32 -8.45 -9.92
N LEU A 170 -1.00 -8.50 -9.70
CA LEU A 170 -0.03 -8.75 -10.78
C LEU A 170 -0.25 -10.12 -11.45
N ASN A 171 -0.58 -11.15 -10.67
CA ASN A 171 -0.92 -12.48 -11.20
C ASN A 171 -2.15 -12.39 -12.11
N TYR A 172 -3.24 -11.78 -11.61
CA TYR A 172 -4.46 -11.55 -12.39
C TYR A 172 -4.17 -10.81 -13.71
N TYR A 173 -3.47 -9.66 -13.66
CA TYR A 173 -3.14 -8.89 -14.86
C TYR A 173 -2.15 -9.60 -15.79
N SER A 174 -1.46 -10.66 -15.33
CA SER A 174 -0.59 -11.50 -16.17
C SER A 174 -1.35 -12.59 -16.94
N GLU A 175 -2.62 -12.81 -16.60
CA GLU A 175 -3.45 -13.87 -17.15
C GLU A 175 -4.55 -13.31 -18.05
N VAL A 176 -5.19 -12.21 -17.65
CA VAL A 176 -6.23 -11.56 -18.45
C VAL A 176 -5.66 -10.90 -19.72
N ASP A 177 -6.49 -10.83 -20.76
CA ASP A 177 -6.10 -10.22 -22.02
C ASP A 177 -5.94 -8.71 -21.86
N GLY A 178 -4.81 -8.19 -22.34
CA GLY A 178 -4.48 -6.77 -22.30
C GLY A 178 -3.06 -6.50 -22.78
N PRO A 179 -2.74 -5.27 -23.20
CA PRO A 179 -1.43 -4.90 -23.75
C PRO A 179 -0.29 -5.00 -22.71
N TYR A 180 -0.61 -5.05 -21.42
CA TYR A 180 0.36 -5.04 -20.32
C TYR A 180 0.61 -6.39 -19.67
N ARG A 181 0.02 -7.47 -20.23
CA ARG A 181 0.04 -8.82 -19.67
C ARG A 181 1.45 -9.36 -19.38
N ASP A 182 2.33 -9.34 -20.39
CA ASP A 182 3.71 -9.84 -20.26
C ASP A 182 4.54 -9.02 -19.28
N ARG A 183 4.25 -7.71 -19.21
CA ARG A 183 4.89 -6.80 -18.27
C ARG A 183 4.47 -7.10 -16.83
N ALA A 184 3.17 -7.28 -16.58
CA ALA A 184 2.65 -7.70 -15.28
C ALA A 184 3.26 -9.05 -14.85
N LYS A 185 3.36 -10.02 -15.77
CA LYS A 185 4.00 -11.32 -15.53
C LYS A 185 5.46 -11.21 -15.10
N THR A 186 6.22 -10.35 -15.77
CA THR A 186 7.64 -10.13 -15.45
C THR A 186 7.79 -9.55 -14.05
N ILE A 187 7.03 -8.50 -13.74
CA ILE A 187 7.05 -7.83 -12.43
C ILE A 187 6.59 -8.79 -11.33
N TYR A 188 5.54 -9.58 -11.57
CA TYR A 188 5.07 -10.64 -10.67
C TYR A 188 6.19 -11.59 -10.27
N ASN A 189 6.86 -12.19 -11.26
CA ASN A 189 7.91 -13.18 -11.05
C ASN A 189 9.07 -12.61 -10.23
N ASP A 190 9.52 -11.40 -10.58
CA ASP A 190 10.64 -10.76 -9.90
C ASP A 190 10.28 -10.38 -8.44
N LEU A 191 9.08 -9.82 -8.22
CA LEU A 191 8.64 -9.40 -6.90
C LEU A 191 8.45 -10.61 -5.98
N ARG A 192 7.80 -11.67 -6.50
CA ARG A 192 7.58 -12.93 -5.80
C ARG A 192 8.91 -13.55 -5.36
N ASN A 193 9.87 -13.64 -6.27
CA ASN A 193 11.19 -14.18 -5.97
C ASN A 193 11.94 -13.37 -4.92
N ASN A 194 11.87 -12.03 -4.98
CA ASN A 194 12.49 -11.14 -3.99
C ASN A 194 11.90 -11.33 -2.59
N LEU A 195 10.58 -11.43 -2.48
CA LEU A 195 9.87 -11.62 -1.22
C LEU A 195 10.21 -12.98 -0.59
N ILE A 196 10.04 -14.08 -1.35
CA ILE A 196 10.32 -15.44 -0.86
C ILE A 196 11.78 -15.54 -0.40
N ARG A 197 12.73 -15.10 -1.25
CA ARG A 197 14.16 -15.14 -0.93
C ARG A 197 14.47 -14.38 0.35
N ASN A 198 13.89 -13.20 0.52
CA ASN A 198 14.15 -12.38 1.70
C ASN A 198 13.59 -13.01 2.97
N VAL A 199 12.35 -13.51 2.94
CA VAL A 199 11.71 -14.16 4.10
C VAL A 199 12.47 -15.42 4.49
N VAL A 200 12.75 -16.31 3.54
CA VAL A 200 13.49 -17.57 3.78
C VAL A 200 14.89 -17.29 4.33
N ARG A 201 15.60 -16.29 3.78
CA ARG A 201 16.90 -15.87 4.31
C ARG A 201 16.81 -15.45 5.78
N ASN A 202 15.85 -14.57 6.13
CA ASN A 202 15.69 -14.13 7.52
C ASN A 202 15.31 -15.30 8.44
N TYR A 203 14.44 -16.20 7.98
CA TYR A 203 14.08 -17.38 8.75
C TYR A 203 15.29 -18.29 9.01
N ASN A 204 16.12 -18.54 8.00
CA ASN A 204 17.34 -19.35 8.15
C ASN A 204 18.39 -18.67 9.06
N GLU A 205 18.55 -17.35 8.95
CA GLU A 205 19.54 -16.60 9.73
C GLU A 205 19.12 -16.39 11.19
N THR A 206 17.82 -16.22 11.46
CA THR A 206 17.34 -15.81 12.79
C THR A 206 16.37 -16.79 13.45
N GLY A 207 15.86 -17.78 12.73
CA GLY A 207 14.84 -18.72 13.21
C GLY A 207 13.43 -18.15 13.32
N TYR A 208 13.14 -16.98 12.73
CA TYR A 208 11.87 -16.27 12.94
C TYR A 208 11.29 -15.67 11.65
N LEU A 209 9.95 -15.62 11.62
CA LEU A 209 9.21 -14.68 10.77
C LEU A 209 9.04 -13.36 11.51
N TRP A 210 9.09 -12.27 10.76
CA TRP A 210 9.09 -10.91 11.27
C TRP A 210 7.88 -10.15 10.73
N GLU A 211 7.42 -9.17 11.51
CA GLU A 211 6.27 -8.33 11.18
C GLU A 211 6.45 -7.54 9.89
N GLN A 212 7.64 -6.97 9.71
CA GLN A 212 8.04 -6.15 8.57
C GLN A 212 9.53 -6.33 8.27
N TYR A 213 9.96 -5.89 7.09
CA TYR A 213 11.35 -6.02 6.63
C TYR A 213 11.96 -4.68 6.24
N ASP A 214 13.23 -4.49 6.57
CA ASP A 214 14.00 -3.30 6.22
C ASP A 214 14.21 -3.17 4.70
N GLN A 215 13.91 -2.00 4.17
CA GLN A 215 13.95 -1.72 2.74
C GLN A 215 15.35 -1.50 2.14
N LYS A 216 16.41 -1.53 2.96
CA LYS A 216 17.81 -1.37 2.52
C LYS A 216 18.57 -2.68 2.57
N LYS A 217 18.37 -3.47 3.63
CA LYS A 217 19.11 -4.73 3.87
C LYS A 217 18.21 -5.97 3.86
N GLY A 218 16.89 -5.80 3.87
CA GLY A 218 15.92 -6.89 3.95
C GLY A 218 15.84 -7.55 5.32
N LYS A 219 16.51 -7.01 6.36
CA LYS A 219 16.49 -7.59 7.70
C LYS A 219 15.10 -7.45 8.35
N GLY A 220 14.65 -8.50 9.02
CA GLY A 220 13.43 -8.49 9.82
C GLY A 220 13.45 -7.39 10.90
N LYS A 221 12.30 -6.75 11.11
CA LYS A 221 12.08 -5.64 12.03
C LYS A 221 10.72 -5.77 12.71
N GLY A 222 10.56 -5.07 13.84
CA GLY A 222 9.33 -5.09 14.62
C GLY A 222 9.17 -6.38 15.41
N ALA A 223 7.93 -6.84 15.57
CA ALA A 223 7.66 -8.10 16.24
C ALA A 223 8.27 -9.29 15.48
N ARG A 224 8.72 -10.30 16.25
CA ARG A 224 9.22 -11.60 15.75
C ARG A 224 8.27 -12.71 16.19
N LEU A 225 8.47 -13.93 15.67
CA LEU A 225 7.46 -15.00 15.74
C LEU A 225 6.14 -14.52 15.12
N PHE A 226 6.24 -13.62 14.13
CA PHE A 226 5.09 -13.01 13.52
C PHE A 226 4.54 -13.95 12.43
N THR A 227 3.98 -15.08 12.87
CA THR A 227 3.17 -15.97 12.02
C THR A 227 1.76 -15.42 11.80
N GLY A 228 1.58 -14.09 11.91
CA GLY A 228 0.43 -13.36 11.41
C GLY A 228 0.46 -13.26 9.88
N TRP A 229 0.27 -12.07 9.30
CA TRP A 229 0.24 -11.93 7.84
C TRP A 229 1.55 -12.30 7.13
N THR A 230 2.69 -12.41 7.82
CA THR A 230 3.92 -12.88 7.18
C THR A 230 3.82 -14.34 6.74
N SER A 231 2.90 -15.12 7.35
CA SER A 231 2.54 -16.47 6.91
C SER A 231 1.95 -16.52 5.50
N LEU A 232 1.47 -15.39 4.95
CA LEU A 232 1.05 -15.31 3.54
C LEU A 232 2.18 -15.67 2.56
N THR A 233 3.44 -15.66 3.00
CA THR A 233 4.57 -16.19 2.22
C THR A 233 4.31 -17.64 1.75
N ALA A 234 3.62 -18.46 2.53
CA ALA A 234 3.25 -19.82 2.13
C ALA A 234 2.29 -19.81 0.92
N LEU A 235 1.29 -18.92 0.92
CA LEU A 235 0.36 -18.76 -0.20
C LEU A 235 1.07 -18.19 -1.43
N ILE A 236 2.00 -17.25 -1.25
CA ILE A 236 2.86 -16.74 -2.32
C ILE A 236 3.67 -17.88 -2.95
N MET A 237 4.28 -18.75 -2.14
CA MET A 237 5.04 -19.91 -2.63
C MET A 237 4.14 -20.92 -3.37
N ALA A 238 2.90 -21.09 -2.93
CA ALA A 238 1.91 -21.96 -3.60
C ALA A 238 1.24 -21.29 -4.82
N GLU A 239 1.47 -20.00 -5.05
CA GLU A 239 0.77 -19.19 -6.06
C GLU A 239 -0.75 -19.21 -5.88
N ALA A 240 -1.18 -19.31 -4.61
CA ALA A 240 -2.58 -19.39 -4.22
C ALA A 240 -3.09 -18.00 -3.83
N TYR A 241 -3.77 -17.36 -4.78
CA TYR A 241 -4.42 -16.06 -4.58
C TYR A 241 -5.93 -16.25 -4.61
N ALA A 242 -6.64 -15.67 -3.63
CA ALA A 242 -8.09 -15.69 -3.66
C ALA A 242 -8.61 -14.86 -4.84
N GLU A 243 -9.58 -15.41 -5.55
CA GLU A 243 -10.50 -14.67 -6.40
C GLU A 243 -11.69 -14.34 -5.50
N CYS A 244 -11.90 -13.04 -5.24
CA CYS A 244 -13.17 -12.55 -4.75
C CYS A 244 -13.95 -12.08 -5.97
#